data_AF-A0A7C9PKW0-F1
#
_entry.id   AF-A0A7C9PKW0-F1
#
_cell.length_a   1.000
_cell.length_b   1.000
_cell.length_c   1.000
_cell.angle_alpha   90.00
_cell.angle_beta   90.00
_cell.angle_gamma   90.00
#
_symmetry.space_group_name_H-M   'P 1'
#
loop_
_entity.id
_entity.type
_entity.pdbx_description
1 polymer ?
#
loop_
_entity_poly.entity_id
_entity_poly.type
_entity_poly.pdbx_seq_one_letter_code
_entity_poly.pdbx_strand_id
1 'polypeptide(L)'
;MPAPAPSAQLPAAPSTEHAPPPEAPGGLTATVAQRLLEQLVRSAAPRGERLKEQALADALGVSRSPIRKALQYLETLGAVRSEPNRGFQLAMESAELRTLSIDDGDSDEAVYMRIVEDRLANAIGEEVSEAELMDRHSWSRLQVQRALNRLAREGLAERKPGRGWLFRPVLQTVEAHRASYRFRMIIEPAALLEPSFKVDKAAFDRVRRTQHQLLDGGIERWTAAERFAAGAEFHEALVACAHNPFILDALRSVNQQRRILEYHSHTHAVQDHTRLTRQCQEHLALLDLLEAGERMEAAHQLRQHLDVVRVIKTHEEPPTLTTPATAATPALPAGPRIEVHL
;
A
#
# COMPACT_ATOMS: atom_id res chain seq x y z
N MET A 1 -65.67 4.37 -50.86
CA MET A 1 -64.36 4.13 -50.21
C MET A 1 -64.11 5.30 -49.25
N PRO A 2 -64.45 5.19 -47.96
CA PRO A 2 -64.13 6.23 -46.99
C PRO A 2 -62.70 6.03 -46.45
N ALA A 3 -62.02 7.14 -46.18
CA ALA A 3 -60.63 7.26 -45.74
C ALA A 3 -60.38 6.63 -44.35
N PRO A 4 -59.12 6.20 -44.04
CA PRO A 4 -58.80 5.59 -42.75
C PRO A 4 -58.48 6.62 -41.66
N ALA A 5 -59.13 6.42 -40.50
CA ALA A 5 -58.79 6.70 -39.10
C ALA A 5 -58.22 8.07 -38.64
N PRO A 6 -58.52 8.43 -37.38
CA PRO A 6 -57.42 8.70 -36.46
C PRO A 6 -57.47 7.76 -35.23
N SER A 7 -56.30 7.21 -34.92
CA SER A 7 -56.02 6.33 -33.81
C SER A 7 -56.31 6.99 -32.45
N ALA A 8 -57.02 6.27 -31.58
CA ALA A 8 -57.22 6.67 -30.19
C ALA A 8 -55.89 6.62 -29.42
N GLN A 9 -55.42 7.76 -28.93
CA GLN A 9 -54.31 7.85 -27.98
C GLN A 9 -54.75 7.30 -26.61
N LEU A 10 -54.04 6.29 -26.11
CA LEU A 10 -54.09 5.94 -24.69
C LEU A 10 -53.47 7.07 -23.84
N PRO A 11 -53.96 7.33 -22.62
CA PRO A 11 -53.35 8.32 -21.73
C PRO A 11 -51.95 7.86 -21.30
N ALA A 12 -51.00 8.79 -21.34
CA ALA A 12 -49.64 8.60 -20.87
C ALA A 12 -49.61 8.26 -19.37
N ALA A 13 -48.86 7.21 -19.02
CA ALA A 13 -48.55 6.88 -17.63
C ALA A 13 -47.73 8.02 -16.97
N PRO A 14 -47.91 8.28 -15.68
CA PRO A 14 -47.18 9.33 -14.98
C PRO A 14 -45.68 9.01 -14.98
N SER A 15 -44.90 9.93 -15.53
CA SER A 15 -43.44 9.91 -15.50
C SER A 15 -42.97 9.85 -14.05
N THR A 16 -42.36 8.72 -13.66
CA THR A 16 -41.54 8.65 -12.45
C THR A 16 -40.33 9.55 -12.66
N GLU A 17 -40.34 10.74 -12.03
CA GLU A 17 -39.14 11.55 -11.84
C GLU A 17 -38.05 10.66 -11.23
N HIS A 18 -37.06 10.31 -12.06
CA HIS A 18 -35.85 9.65 -11.60
C HIS A 18 -35.01 10.73 -10.92
N ALA A 19 -35.05 10.76 -9.59
CA ALA A 19 -34.16 11.59 -8.79
C ALA A 19 -32.70 11.34 -9.23
N PRO A 20 -31.83 12.37 -9.24
CA PRO A 20 -30.43 12.20 -9.57
C PRO A 20 -29.80 11.14 -8.64
N PRO A 21 -28.86 10.31 -9.13
CA PRO A 21 -28.19 9.31 -8.31
C PRO A 21 -27.56 10.02 -7.09
N PRO A 22 -27.74 9.49 -5.87
CA PRO A 22 -27.27 10.16 -4.67
C PRO A 22 -25.74 10.23 -4.66
N GLU A 23 -25.21 11.38 -4.21
CA GLU A 23 -23.78 11.60 -3.97
C GLU A 23 -23.18 10.46 -3.14
N ALA A 24 -21.93 10.10 -3.44
CA ALA A 24 -21.20 9.08 -2.70
C ALA A 24 -21.26 9.37 -1.19
N PRO A 25 -21.56 8.35 -0.35
CA PRO A 25 -21.74 8.58 1.07
C PRO A 25 -20.45 9.12 1.68
N GLY A 26 -20.53 10.23 2.43
CA GLY A 26 -19.40 10.66 3.27
C GLY A 26 -18.97 9.52 4.19
N GLY A 27 -17.66 9.33 4.40
CA GLY A 27 -17.10 8.08 4.95
C GLY A 27 -17.64 7.58 6.30
N LEU A 28 -18.26 8.43 7.14
CA LEU A 28 -18.98 7.95 8.34
C LEU A 28 -20.23 7.13 7.97
N THR A 29 -20.96 7.53 6.93
CA THR A 29 -22.15 6.81 6.43
C THR A 29 -21.76 5.47 5.81
N ALA A 30 -20.67 5.43 5.03
CA ALA A 30 -20.15 4.20 4.42
C ALA A 30 -19.68 3.19 5.49
N THR A 31 -18.90 3.66 6.48
CA THR A 31 -18.47 2.84 7.63
C THR A 31 -19.65 2.29 8.43
N VAL A 32 -20.69 3.10 8.66
CA VAL A 32 -21.90 2.64 9.38
C VAL A 32 -22.69 1.65 8.53
N ALA A 33 -22.79 1.86 7.22
CA ALA A 33 -23.42 0.91 6.29
C ALA A 33 -22.70 -0.44 6.25
N GLN A 34 -21.36 -0.44 6.23
CA GLN A 34 -20.55 -1.66 6.26
C GLN A 34 -20.76 -2.45 7.55
N ARG A 35 -20.74 -1.77 8.70
CA ARG A 35 -21.01 -2.41 9.99
C ARG A 35 -22.44 -2.94 10.09
N LEU A 36 -23.42 -2.24 9.50
CA LEU A 36 -24.80 -2.72 9.40
C LEU A 36 -24.89 -3.99 8.57
N LEU A 37 -24.24 -4.06 7.40
CA LEU A 37 -24.22 -5.29 6.59
C LEU A 37 -23.59 -6.45 7.33
N GLU A 38 -22.43 -6.24 7.95
CA GLU A 38 -21.74 -7.29 8.74
C GLU A 38 -22.63 -7.82 9.87
N GLN A 39 -23.38 -6.93 10.53
CA GLN A 39 -24.31 -7.30 11.59
C GLN A 39 -25.51 -8.09 11.03
N LEU A 40 -26.11 -7.66 9.92
CA LEU A 40 -27.25 -8.33 9.29
C LEU A 40 -26.88 -9.72 8.75
N VAL A 41 -25.68 -9.85 8.18
CA VAL A 41 -25.11 -11.12 7.72
C VAL A 41 -24.84 -12.06 8.91
N ARG A 42 -24.36 -11.51 10.03
CA ARG A 42 -24.07 -12.28 11.25
C ARG A 42 -25.34 -12.72 11.97
N SER A 43 -26.39 -11.89 11.98
CA SER A 43 -27.67 -12.21 12.60
C SER A 43 -28.54 -13.15 11.76
N ALA A 44 -28.10 -13.48 10.52
CA ALA A 44 -28.86 -14.27 9.55
C ALA A 44 -30.30 -13.74 9.37
N ALA A 45 -30.41 -12.41 9.27
CA ALA A 45 -31.67 -11.71 9.09
C ALA A 45 -32.39 -12.20 7.82
N PRO A 46 -33.65 -12.69 7.89
CA PRO A 46 -34.38 -13.09 6.69
C PRO A 46 -34.81 -11.88 5.86
N ARG A 47 -34.93 -12.08 4.55
CA ARG A 47 -35.55 -11.08 3.67
C ARG A 47 -36.94 -10.70 4.17
N GLY A 48 -37.24 -9.40 4.17
CA GLY A 48 -38.45 -8.83 4.72
C GLY A 48 -38.37 -8.49 6.22
N GLU A 49 -37.26 -8.82 6.90
CA GLU A 49 -37.07 -8.42 8.29
C GLU A 49 -37.11 -6.88 8.43
N ARG A 50 -37.87 -6.41 9.43
CA ARG A 50 -38.02 -4.99 9.71
C ARG A 50 -36.83 -4.46 10.51
N LEU A 51 -36.14 -3.49 9.92
CA LEU A 51 -34.96 -2.84 10.49
C LEU A 51 -35.37 -1.62 11.32
N LYS A 52 -35.28 -1.76 12.65
CA LYS A 52 -35.59 -0.66 13.58
C LYS A 52 -34.36 0.23 13.77
N GLU A 53 -34.42 1.46 13.29
CA GLU A 53 -33.32 2.43 13.40
C GLU A 53 -32.78 2.59 14.83
N GLN A 54 -33.65 2.63 15.84
CA GLN A 54 -33.22 2.75 17.24
C GLN A 54 -32.45 1.51 17.72
N ALA A 55 -32.91 0.30 17.40
CA ALA A 55 -32.24 -0.92 17.82
C ALA A 55 -30.86 -1.06 17.15
N LEU A 56 -30.76 -0.65 15.88
CA LEU A 56 -29.49 -0.61 15.15
C LEU A 56 -28.54 0.46 15.69
N ALA A 57 -29.08 1.62 16.09
CA ALA A 57 -28.32 2.69 16.75
C ALA A 57 -27.72 2.21 18.08
N ASP A 58 -28.53 1.53 18.90
CA ASP A 58 -28.08 0.97 20.18
C ASP A 58 -27.03 -0.13 19.98
N ALA A 59 -27.22 -1.02 19.01
CA ALA A 59 -26.29 -2.11 18.72
C ALA A 59 -24.92 -1.62 18.20
N LEU A 60 -24.90 -0.53 17.43
CA LEU A 60 -23.68 0.01 16.84
C LEU A 60 -23.06 1.17 17.65
N GLY A 61 -23.68 1.58 18.75
CA GLY A 61 -23.19 2.66 19.61
C GLY A 61 -23.17 4.03 18.93
N VAL A 62 -24.10 4.30 18.02
CA VAL A 62 -24.20 5.56 17.26
C VAL A 62 -25.58 6.19 17.38
N SER A 63 -25.76 7.43 16.94
CA SER A 63 -27.08 8.08 16.93
C SER A 63 -27.97 7.59 15.78
N ARG A 64 -29.29 7.87 15.82
CA ARG A 64 -30.23 7.47 14.75
C ARG A 64 -29.92 8.09 13.38
N SER A 65 -29.37 9.30 13.36
CA SER A 65 -29.08 10.06 12.13
C SER A 65 -28.13 9.33 11.17
N PRO A 66 -26.93 8.86 11.60
CA PRO A 66 -26.04 8.07 10.75
C PRO A 66 -26.63 6.69 10.37
N ILE A 67 -27.41 6.05 11.24
CA ILE A 67 -28.13 4.80 10.90
C ILE A 67 -29.11 5.04 9.74
N ARG A 68 -29.90 6.11 9.82
CA ARG A 68 -30.85 6.44 8.76
C ARG A 68 -30.15 6.72 7.43
N LYS A 69 -29.06 7.49 7.44
CA LYS A 69 -28.27 7.76 6.23
C LYS A 69 -27.67 6.47 5.65
N ALA A 70 -27.18 5.58 6.50
CA ALA A 70 -26.64 4.30 6.07
C ALA A 70 -27.73 3.39 5.48
N LEU A 71 -28.93 3.35 6.08
CA LEU A 71 -30.08 2.61 5.53
C LEU A 71 -30.57 3.19 4.21
N GLN A 72 -30.59 4.51 4.05
CA GLN A 72 -30.89 5.17 2.77
C GLN A 72 -29.85 4.82 1.70
N TYR A 73 -28.57 4.74 2.07
CA TYR A 73 -27.53 4.30 1.14
C TYR A 73 -27.66 2.82 0.80
N LEU A 74 -27.94 1.96 1.78
CA LEU A 74 -28.21 0.54 1.53
C LEU A 74 -29.47 0.33 0.67
N GLU A 75 -30.42 1.25 0.70
CA GLU A 75 -31.60 1.24 -0.16
C GLU A 75 -31.23 1.47 -1.63
N THR A 76 -30.26 2.36 -1.91
CA THR A 76 -29.78 2.59 -3.29
C THR A 76 -29.05 1.38 -3.85
N LEU A 77 -28.40 0.61 -2.97
CA LEU A 77 -27.77 -0.67 -3.30
C LEU A 77 -28.77 -1.83 -3.38
N GLY A 78 -30.06 -1.59 -3.13
CA GLY A 78 -31.11 -2.60 -3.15
C GLY A 78 -31.09 -3.57 -1.96
N ALA A 79 -30.21 -3.36 -0.96
CA ALA A 79 -30.08 -4.23 0.20
C ALA A 79 -31.28 -4.09 1.16
N VAL A 80 -31.86 -2.89 1.23
CA VAL A 80 -33.06 -2.60 2.02
C VAL A 80 -34.08 -1.84 1.18
N ARG A 81 -35.33 -1.82 1.63
CA ARG A 81 -36.40 -1.00 1.06
C ARG A 81 -37.07 -0.18 2.15
N SER A 82 -37.42 1.07 1.86
CA SER A 82 -38.26 1.88 2.72
C SER A 82 -39.74 1.57 2.47
N GLU A 83 -40.52 1.53 3.56
CA GLU A 83 -41.97 1.52 3.51
C GLU A 83 -42.52 2.82 4.12
N PRO A 84 -43.42 3.52 3.42
CA PRO A 84 -44.07 4.73 3.94
C PRO A 84 -44.65 4.48 5.33
N ASN A 85 -44.28 5.33 6.30
CA ASN A 85 -44.71 5.26 7.69
C ASN A 85 -44.36 3.97 8.45
N ARG A 86 -43.50 3.10 7.90
CA ARG A 86 -43.15 1.80 8.52
C ARG A 86 -41.64 1.57 8.70
N GLY A 87 -40.78 2.36 8.05
CA GLY A 87 -39.32 2.28 8.20
C GLY A 87 -38.69 1.39 7.14
N PHE A 88 -37.53 0.80 7.44
CA PHE A 88 -36.78 -0.02 6.48
C PHE A 88 -37.04 -1.52 6.67
N GLN A 89 -37.01 -2.27 5.58
CA GLN A 89 -37.03 -3.74 5.58
C GLN A 89 -35.91 -4.30 4.72
N LEU A 90 -35.39 -5.47 5.11
CA LEU A 90 -34.37 -6.17 4.34
C LEU A 90 -34.95 -6.62 3.00
N ALA A 91 -34.27 -6.30 1.90
CA ALA A 91 -34.74 -6.61 0.54
C ALA A 91 -33.99 -7.78 -0.11
N MET A 92 -32.81 -8.13 0.41
CA MET A 92 -31.93 -9.20 -0.06
C MET A 92 -31.82 -10.36 0.93
N GLU A 93 -31.42 -11.53 0.44
CA GLU A 93 -31.08 -12.69 1.28
C GLU A 93 -29.66 -12.58 1.87
N SER A 94 -29.39 -13.30 2.96
CA SER A 94 -28.08 -13.31 3.62
C SER A 94 -26.92 -13.70 2.70
N ALA A 95 -27.14 -14.50 1.66
CA ALA A 95 -26.12 -14.86 0.68
C ALA A 95 -25.77 -13.68 -0.25
N GLU A 96 -26.76 -12.90 -0.67
CA GLU A 96 -26.60 -11.73 -1.55
C GLU A 96 -25.93 -10.58 -0.80
N LEU A 97 -26.28 -10.37 0.47
CA LEU A 97 -25.66 -9.38 1.34
C LEU A 97 -24.16 -9.63 1.56
N ARG A 98 -23.70 -10.88 1.53
CA ARG A 98 -22.26 -11.22 1.64
C ARG A 98 -21.45 -10.83 0.42
N THR A 99 -22.09 -10.78 -0.74
CA THR A 99 -21.46 -10.40 -2.02
C THR A 99 -21.59 -8.91 -2.29
N LEU A 100 -22.45 -8.22 -1.54
CA LEU A 100 -22.60 -6.78 -1.63
C LEU A 100 -21.35 -6.09 -1.06
N SER A 101 -20.53 -5.54 -1.96
CA SER A 101 -19.41 -4.68 -1.59
C SER A 101 -19.95 -3.26 -1.42
N ILE A 102 -19.89 -2.72 -0.20
CA ILE A 102 -19.95 -1.26 -0.05
C ILE A 102 -18.59 -0.75 -0.49
N ASP A 103 -18.59 -0.05 -1.61
CA ASP A 103 -17.45 0.74 -2.01
C ASP A 103 -17.29 1.83 -0.94
N ASP A 104 -16.32 1.66 -0.04
CA ASP A 104 -16.03 2.61 1.05
C ASP A 104 -15.49 3.96 0.50
N GLY A 105 -15.55 4.14 -0.83
CA GLY A 105 -15.02 5.25 -1.60
C GLY A 105 -13.50 5.24 -1.51
N ASP A 106 -12.80 4.64 -2.48
CA ASP A 106 -11.36 4.37 -2.41
C ASP A 106 -10.95 3.55 -1.16
N SER A 107 -10.42 2.34 -1.37
CA SER A 107 -9.79 1.56 -0.29
C SER A 107 -8.75 2.41 0.49
N ASP A 108 -8.50 2.11 1.77
CA ASP A 108 -7.45 2.79 2.56
C ASP A 108 -6.09 2.81 1.82
N GLU A 109 -5.82 1.79 0.98
CA GLU A 109 -4.65 1.73 0.10
C GLU A 109 -4.75 2.74 -1.06
N ALA A 110 -5.91 2.86 -1.71
CA ALA A 110 -6.12 3.82 -2.80
C ALA A 110 -6.01 5.27 -2.32
N VAL A 111 -6.58 5.61 -1.15
CA VAL A 111 -6.42 6.95 -0.54
C VAL A 111 -4.95 7.23 -0.22
N TYR A 112 -4.25 6.27 0.39
CA TYR A 112 -2.82 6.38 0.67
C TYR A 112 -2.02 6.62 -0.62
N MET A 113 -2.26 5.80 -1.65
CA MET A 113 -1.53 5.89 -2.92
C MET A 113 -1.82 7.20 -3.64
N ARG A 114 -3.06 7.68 -3.63
CA ARG A 114 -3.41 8.96 -4.25
C ARG A 114 -2.71 10.14 -3.58
N ILE A 115 -2.60 10.17 -2.24
CA ILE A 115 -1.83 11.21 -1.54
C ILE A 115 -0.36 11.18 -1.94
N VAL A 116 0.22 9.98 -2.03
CA VAL A 116 1.61 9.78 -2.46
C VAL A 116 1.81 10.26 -3.90
N GLU A 117 0.94 9.87 -4.82
CA GLU A 117 0.96 10.29 -6.23
C GLU A 117 0.86 11.81 -6.36
N ASP A 118 -0.08 12.43 -5.63
CA ASP A 118 -0.22 13.89 -5.58
C ASP A 118 1.06 14.56 -5.09
N ARG A 119 1.73 13.99 -4.07
CA ARG A 119 2.98 14.55 -3.56
C ARG A 119 4.11 14.41 -4.59
N LEU A 120 4.22 13.25 -5.23
CA LEU A 120 5.25 12.96 -6.24
C LEU A 120 5.06 13.76 -7.53
N ALA A 121 3.83 14.02 -7.92
CA ALA A 121 3.47 14.91 -9.03
C ALA A 121 3.61 16.40 -8.67
N ASN A 122 4.00 16.73 -7.43
CA ASN A 122 3.99 18.09 -6.87
C ASN A 122 2.62 18.79 -6.96
N ALA A 123 1.54 18.00 -6.98
CA ALA A 123 0.18 18.51 -6.95
C ALA A 123 -0.20 19.00 -5.54
N ILE A 124 0.35 18.41 -4.48
CA ILE A 124 0.32 18.95 -3.11
C ILE A 124 1.72 19.38 -2.68
N GLY A 125 1.78 20.40 -1.83
CA GLY A 125 3.04 20.94 -1.30
C GLY A 125 3.75 20.00 -0.32
N GLU A 126 4.91 20.43 0.17
CA GLU A 126 5.60 19.76 1.28
C GLU A 126 4.76 19.77 2.55
N GLU A 127 3.93 20.80 2.72
CA GLU A 127 2.97 20.89 3.81
C GLU A 127 1.55 20.79 3.25
N VAL A 128 0.70 20.05 3.95
CA VAL A 128 -0.71 19.89 3.57
C VAL A 128 -1.62 19.87 4.80
N SER A 129 -2.82 20.42 4.67
CA SER A 129 -3.85 20.29 5.71
C SER A 129 -4.79 19.11 5.43
N GLU A 130 -5.38 18.52 6.47
CA GLU A 130 -6.42 17.49 6.28
C GLU A 130 -7.62 18.03 5.50
N ALA A 131 -7.98 19.31 5.74
CA ALA A 131 -9.08 19.97 5.04
C ALA A 131 -8.82 20.07 3.53
N GLU A 132 -7.59 20.43 3.15
CA GLU A 132 -7.20 20.50 1.74
C GLU A 132 -7.32 19.14 1.03
N LEU A 133 -6.89 18.05 1.68
CA LEU A 133 -7.02 16.70 1.13
C LEU A 133 -8.48 16.25 1.03
N MET A 134 -9.30 16.61 2.02
CA MET A 134 -10.74 16.35 2.00
C MET A 134 -11.41 17.11 0.85
N ASP A 135 -11.11 18.40 0.68
CA ASP A 135 -11.71 19.25 -0.34
C ASP A 135 -11.29 18.81 -1.75
N ARG A 136 -10.02 18.42 -1.93
CA ARG A 136 -9.49 18.00 -3.23
C ARG A 136 -10.11 16.70 -3.74
N HIS A 137 -10.20 15.70 -2.87
CA HIS A 137 -10.55 14.33 -3.26
C HIS A 137 -11.94 13.91 -2.78
N SER A 138 -12.68 14.81 -2.11
CA SER A 138 -13.98 14.52 -1.48
C SER A 138 -13.92 13.36 -0.47
N TRP A 139 -12.73 13.05 0.07
CA TRP A 139 -12.56 12.01 1.07
C TRP A 139 -13.07 12.45 2.44
N SER A 140 -13.47 11.46 3.23
CA SER A 140 -13.81 11.71 4.63
C SER A 140 -12.58 12.03 5.48
N ARG A 141 -12.82 12.76 6.57
CA ARG A 141 -11.80 13.04 7.59
C ARG A 141 -11.12 11.76 8.11
N LEU A 142 -11.87 10.67 8.26
CA LEU A 142 -11.34 9.39 8.75
C LEU A 142 -10.37 8.76 7.75
N GLN A 143 -10.71 8.75 6.45
CA GLN A 143 -9.84 8.23 5.40
C GLN A 143 -8.54 9.01 5.32
N VAL A 144 -8.63 10.34 5.30
CA VAL A 144 -7.46 11.23 5.32
C VAL A 144 -6.59 10.98 6.56
N GLN A 145 -7.19 10.86 7.75
CA GLN A 145 -6.45 10.58 8.97
C GLN A 145 -5.78 9.20 8.96
N ARG A 146 -6.44 8.15 8.47
CA ARG A 146 -5.84 6.81 8.37
C ARG A 146 -4.63 6.82 7.44
N ALA A 147 -4.77 7.43 6.27
CA ALA A 147 -3.70 7.52 5.29
C ALA A 147 -2.50 8.35 5.83
N LEU A 148 -2.74 9.53 6.42
CA LEU A 148 -1.68 10.36 6.97
C LEU A 148 -1.00 9.74 8.20
N ASN A 149 -1.75 9.11 9.10
CA ASN A 149 -1.15 8.36 10.21
C ASN A 149 -0.31 7.18 9.72
N ARG A 150 -0.71 6.54 8.62
CA ARG A 150 0.10 5.50 7.98
C ARG A 150 1.38 6.08 7.38
N LEU A 151 1.28 7.18 6.62
CA LEU A 151 2.45 7.91 6.11
C LEU A 151 3.41 8.30 7.25
N ALA A 152 2.87 8.67 8.41
CA ALA A 152 3.67 9.03 9.58
C ALA A 152 4.41 7.83 10.19
N ARG A 153 3.72 6.70 10.37
CA ARG A 153 4.33 5.46 10.86
C ARG A 153 5.42 4.95 9.93
N GLU A 154 5.24 5.14 8.63
CA GLU A 154 6.21 4.76 7.59
C GLU A 154 7.32 5.82 7.42
N GLY A 155 7.30 6.91 8.21
CA GLY A 155 8.33 7.94 8.21
C GLY A 155 8.33 8.84 6.97
N LEU A 156 7.19 8.94 6.29
CA LEU A 156 6.95 9.67 5.03
C LEU A 156 6.34 11.05 5.26
N ALA A 157 5.60 11.18 6.36
CA ALA A 157 5.06 12.44 6.83
C ALA A 157 5.28 12.60 8.33
N GLU A 158 5.18 13.82 8.83
CA GLU A 158 5.16 14.11 10.25
C GLU A 158 4.02 15.08 10.55
N ARG A 159 3.42 14.92 11.73
CA ARG A 159 2.35 15.81 12.18
C ARG A 159 2.99 17.08 12.74
N LYS A 160 2.60 18.24 12.21
CA LYS A 160 3.09 19.52 12.74
C LYS A 160 2.47 19.79 14.12
N PRO A 161 3.15 20.57 14.99
CA PRO A 161 2.58 21.03 16.27
C PRO A 161 1.30 21.88 16.17
N GLY A 162 0.90 22.28 14.96
CA GLY A 162 -0.34 23.01 14.66
C GLY A 162 -1.32 22.22 13.78
N ARG A 163 -1.98 22.90 12.84
CA ARG A 163 -2.80 22.24 11.81
C ARG A 163 -1.92 21.87 10.63
N GLY A 164 -1.98 20.60 10.22
CA GLY A 164 -1.34 20.11 9.00
C GLY A 164 -0.24 19.08 9.23
N TRP A 165 0.28 18.61 8.11
CA TRP A 165 1.23 17.52 7.97
C TRP A 165 2.39 17.99 7.09
N LEU A 166 3.60 17.57 7.42
CA LEU A 166 4.81 17.84 6.63
C LEU A 166 5.29 16.53 6.00
N PHE A 167 5.41 16.47 4.68
CA PHE A 167 6.01 15.34 3.98
C PHE A 167 7.53 15.43 4.02
N ARG A 168 8.19 14.31 4.33
CA ARG A 168 9.65 14.27 4.42
C ARG A 168 10.26 14.25 3.00
N PRO A 169 11.40 14.93 2.77
CA PRO A 169 12.09 14.98 1.46
C PRO A 169 12.65 13.64 0.98
N VAL A 170 12.49 12.57 1.75
CA VAL A 170 13.17 11.27 1.64
C VAL A 170 12.73 10.47 0.39
N LEU A 171 11.74 10.96 -0.37
CA LEU A 171 10.97 10.15 -1.32
C LEU A 171 11.09 10.58 -2.78
N GLN A 172 11.94 11.55 -3.12
CA GLN A 172 11.94 12.14 -4.47
C GLN A 172 13.31 12.24 -5.13
N THR A 173 14.40 11.89 -4.43
CA THR A 173 15.75 12.11 -4.96
C THR A 173 16.44 10.79 -5.29
N VAL A 174 17.16 10.77 -6.41
CA VAL A 174 18.05 9.67 -6.81
C VAL A 174 19.10 9.41 -5.71
N GLU A 175 19.48 10.46 -4.99
CA GLU A 175 20.38 10.43 -3.84
C GLU A 175 19.80 9.63 -2.66
N ALA A 176 18.51 9.83 -2.33
CA ALA A 176 17.86 9.06 -1.27
C ALA A 176 17.77 7.56 -1.63
N HIS A 177 17.47 7.26 -2.90
CA HIS A 177 17.51 5.89 -3.42
C HIS A 177 18.89 5.25 -3.31
N ARG A 178 19.93 5.98 -3.73
CA ARG A 178 21.31 5.54 -3.62
C ARG A 178 21.67 5.26 -2.17
N ALA A 179 21.36 6.18 -1.26
CA ALA A 179 21.62 6.03 0.16
C ALA A 179 20.92 4.79 0.73
N SER A 180 19.67 4.54 0.33
CA SER A 180 18.90 3.36 0.71
C SER A 180 19.56 2.05 0.27
N TYR A 181 19.97 1.92 -1.00
CA TYR A 181 20.68 0.73 -1.45
C TYR A 181 22.05 0.57 -0.81
N ARG A 182 22.80 1.67 -0.61
CA ARG A 182 24.09 1.63 0.10
C ARG A 182 23.91 1.14 1.54
N PHE A 183 22.86 1.59 2.22
CA PHE A 183 22.52 1.12 3.56
C PHE A 183 22.21 -0.38 3.55
N ARG A 184 21.35 -0.85 2.63
CA ARG A 184 21.03 -2.28 2.47
C ARG A 184 22.27 -3.14 2.20
N MET A 185 23.18 -2.67 1.34
CA MET A 185 24.45 -3.34 1.04
C MET A 185 25.41 -3.43 2.25
N ILE A 186 25.18 -2.64 3.29
CA ILE A 186 25.92 -2.72 4.56
C ILE A 186 25.21 -3.70 5.49
N ILE A 187 23.91 -3.51 5.72
CA ILE A 187 23.21 -4.22 6.78
C ILE A 187 22.79 -5.63 6.42
N GLU A 188 22.35 -5.89 5.18
CA GLU A 188 21.81 -7.19 4.84
C GLU A 188 22.91 -8.24 4.75
N PRO A 189 24.02 -8.06 3.99
CA PRO A 189 25.11 -9.03 3.98
C PRO A 189 25.71 -9.28 5.38
N ALA A 190 25.82 -8.24 6.20
CA ALA A 190 26.29 -8.36 7.57
C ALA A 190 25.36 -9.25 8.41
N ALA A 191 24.03 -9.16 8.20
CA ALA A 191 23.07 -10.01 8.89
C ALA A 191 23.31 -11.51 8.67
N LEU A 192 23.69 -11.93 7.45
CA LEU A 192 24.02 -13.34 7.14
C LEU A 192 25.24 -13.83 7.94
N LEU A 193 26.14 -12.91 8.30
CA LEU A 193 27.39 -13.21 9.00
C LEU A 193 27.29 -13.09 10.51
N GLU A 194 26.16 -12.64 11.05
CA GLU A 194 25.96 -12.55 12.49
C GLU A 194 26.20 -13.93 13.16
N PRO A 195 26.84 -13.98 14.35
CA PRO A 195 27.07 -15.22 15.07
C PRO A 195 25.77 -15.97 15.43
N SER A 196 24.68 -15.23 15.65
CA SER A 196 23.34 -15.74 15.95
C SER A 196 22.55 -16.17 14.71
N PHE A 197 23.15 -16.13 13.52
CA PHE A 197 22.45 -16.51 12.30
C PHE A 197 22.04 -17.99 12.33
N LYS A 198 20.73 -18.25 12.19
CA LYS A 198 20.19 -19.60 12.06
C LYS A 198 19.03 -19.58 11.07
N VAL A 199 19.12 -20.45 10.06
CA VAL A 199 18.09 -20.61 9.03
C VAL A 199 16.76 -21.00 9.65
N ASP A 200 15.73 -20.24 9.33
CA ASP A 200 14.33 -20.63 9.51
C ASP A 200 13.85 -21.33 8.24
N LYS A 201 13.87 -22.68 8.26
CA LYS A 201 13.47 -23.50 7.12
C LYS A 201 12.03 -23.22 6.68
N ALA A 202 11.12 -22.99 7.62
CA ALA A 202 9.74 -22.71 7.29
C ALA A 202 9.59 -21.34 6.61
N ALA A 203 10.36 -20.33 7.02
CA ALA A 203 10.42 -19.04 6.32
C ALA A 203 11.01 -19.18 4.92
N PHE A 204 12.11 -19.92 4.79
CA PHE A 204 12.77 -20.15 3.50
C PHE A 204 11.84 -20.87 2.52
N ASP A 205 11.13 -21.90 2.96
CA ASP A 205 10.16 -22.62 2.12
C ASP A 205 8.96 -21.74 1.70
N ARG A 206 8.58 -20.74 2.51
CA ARG A 206 7.58 -19.74 2.11
C ARG A 206 8.12 -18.84 0.99
N VAL A 207 9.24 -18.16 1.23
CA VAL A 207 9.78 -17.22 0.24
C VAL A 207 10.27 -17.92 -1.02
N ARG A 208 10.74 -19.17 -0.93
CA ARG A 208 11.07 -20.03 -2.09
C ARG A 208 9.85 -20.28 -2.96
N ARG A 209 8.71 -20.64 -2.37
CA ARG A 209 7.44 -20.82 -3.10
C ARG A 209 7.02 -19.52 -3.77
N THR A 210 7.14 -18.38 -3.08
CA THR A 210 6.85 -17.06 -3.67
C THR A 210 7.75 -16.78 -4.89
N GLN A 211 9.05 -17.07 -4.84
CA GLN A 211 9.94 -16.91 -6.01
C GLN A 211 9.54 -17.82 -7.17
N HIS A 212 9.17 -19.08 -6.91
CA HIS A 212 8.66 -19.96 -7.95
C HIS A 212 7.35 -19.47 -8.56
N GLN A 213 6.41 -18.96 -7.74
CA GLN A 213 5.17 -18.37 -8.25
C GLN A 213 5.40 -17.16 -9.14
N LEU A 214 6.41 -16.33 -8.82
CA LEU A 214 6.84 -15.24 -9.69
C LEU A 214 7.34 -15.76 -11.04
N LEU A 215 8.21 -16.77 -11.03
CA LEU A 215 8.72 -17.42 -12.25
C LEU A 215 7.61 -18.12 -13.06
N ASP A 216 6.60 -18.68 -12.38
CA ASP A 216 5.44 -19.35 -12.97
C ASP A 216 4.36 -18.34 -13.41
N GLY A 217 4.77 -17.25 -14.06
CA GLY A 217 3.88 -16.23 -14.60
C GLY A 217 3.37 -15.19 -13.60
N GLY A 218 3.90 -15.17 -12.38
CA GLY A 218 3.60 -14.11 -11.40
C GLY A 218 4.23 -12.77 -11.77
N ILE A 219 5.36 -12.76 -12.48
CA ILE A 219 6.03 -11.54 -12.95
C ILE A 219 5.10 -10.66 -13.81
N GLU A 220 4.24 -11.28 -14.62
CA GLU A 220 3.27 -10.62 -15.50
C GLU A 220 1.90 -10.41 -14.84
N ARG A 221 1.46 -11.36 -14.00
CA ARG A 221 0.11 -11.35 -13.42
C ARG A 221 0.01 -10.52 -12.15
N TRP A 222 1.08 -10.42 -11.36
CA TRP A 222 1.07 -9.70 -10.09
C TRP A 222 1.27 -8.21 -10.31
N THR A 223 0.60 -7.43 -9.48
CA THR A 223 0.75 -5.98 -9.41
C THR A 223 2.19 -5.60 -9.03
N ALA A 224 2.58 -4.34 -9.28
CA ALA A 224 3.86 -3.83 -8.80
C ALA A 224 4.00 -3.93 -7.26
N ALA A 225 2.90 -3.71 -6.53
CA ALA A 225 2.81 -3.86 -5.09
C ALA A 225 3.16 -5.27 -4.62
N GLU A 226 2.53 -6.27 -5.22
CA GLU A 226 2.72 -7.69 -4.88
C GLU A 226 4.15 -8.14 -5.20
N ARG A 227 4.70 -7.72 -6.35
CA ARG A 227 6.09 -8.00 -6.71
C ARG A 227 7.09 -7.34 -5.75
N PHE A 228 6.83 -6.10 -5.34
CA PHE A 228 7.63 -5.42 -4.32
C PHE A 228 7.56 -6.14 -2.97
N ALA A 229 6.36 -6.50 -2.52
CA ALA A 229 6.14 -7.21 -1.26
C ALA A 229 6.88 -8.54 -1.24
N ALA A 230 6.84 -9.30 -2.33
CA ALA A 230 7.57 -10.56 -2.47
C ALA A 230 9.09 -10.38 -2.34
N GLY A 231 9.66 -9.33 -2.94
CA GLY A 231 11.07 -8.99 -2.78
C GLY A 231 11.41 -8.54 -1.35
N ALA A 232 10.59 -7.68 -0.75
CA ALA A 232 10.80 -7.21 0.62
C ALA A 232 10.74 -8.36 1.64
N GLU A 233 9.73 -9.24 1.53
CA GLU A 233 9.57 -10.43 2.38
C GLU A 233 10.78 -11.37 2.25
N PHE A 234 11.31 -11.56 1.04
CA PHE A 234 12.51 -12.36 0.83
C PHE A 234 13.71 -11.83 1.64
N HIS A 235 14.04 -10.55 1.48
CA HIS A 235 15.17 -9.95 2.20
C HIS A 235 14.94 -9.92 3.72
N GLU A 236 13.72 -9.63 4.17
CA GLU A 236 13.37 -9.69 5.59
C GLU A 236 13.49 -11.10 6.17
N ALA A 237 13.13 -12.15 5.43
CA ALA A 237 13.29 -13.54 5.85
C ALA A 237 14.77 -13.92 6.02
N LEU A 238 15.65 -13.45 5.12
CA LEU A 238 17.10 -13.66 5.26
C LEU A 238 17.64 -12.94 6.50
N VAL A 239 17.31 -11.65 6.67
CA VAL A 239 17.80 -10.83 7.79
C VAL A 239 17.24 -11.29 9.14
N ALA A 240 15.98 -11.76 9.19
CA ALA A 240 15.37 -12.26 10.42
C ALA A 240 16.14 -13.47 11.00
N CYS A 241 16.80 -14.26 10.15
CA CYS A 241 17.63 -15.38 10.59
C CYS A 241 18.83 -14.93 11.44
N ALA A 242 19.25 -13.67 11.37
CA ALA A 242 20.29 -13.10 12.23
C ALA A 242 19.88 -13.00 13.71
N HIS A 243 18.58 -13.10 14.03
CA HIS A 243 18.03 -12.91 15.37
C HIS A 243 18.43 -11.56 16.01
N ASN A 244 18.64 -10.54 15.18
CA ASN A 244 18.98 -9.19 15.61
C ASN A 244 17.83 -8.24 15.23
N PRO A 245 16.96 -7.85 16.19
CA PRO A 245 15.78 -7.03 15.91
C PRO A 245 16.16 -5.65 15.37
N PHE A 246 17.31 -5.09 15.76
CA PHE A 246 17.75 -3.78 15.26
C PHE A 246 18.04 -3.80 13.76
N ILE A 247 18.66 -4.87 13.25
CA ILE A 247 18.96 -5.00 11.82
C ILE A 247 17.64 -5.22 11.04
N LEU A 248 16.76 -6.08 11.54
CA LEU A 248 15.48 -6.37 10.89
C LEU A 248 14.56 -5.15 10.85
N ASP A 249 14.44 -4.41 11.96
CA ASP A 249 13.60 -3.23 12.04
C ASP A 249 14.16 -2.08 11.18
N ALA A 250 15.48 -1.95 11.11
CA ALA A 250 16.11 -1.00 10.21
C ALA A 250 15.85 -1.33 8.73
N LEU A 251 15.92 -2.61 8.35
CA LEU A 251 15.58 -3.05 6.99
C LEU A 251 14.10 -2.76 6.67
N ARG A 252 13.18 -3.09 7.58
CA ARG A 252 11.74 -2.85 7.43
C ARG A 252 11.43 -1.37 7.23
N SER A 253 12.05 -0.50 8.02
CA SER A 253 11.91 0.95 7.89
C SER A 253 12.31 1.43 6.49
N VAL A 254 13.43 0.93 5.97
CA VAL A 254 13.90 1.28 4.61
C VAL A 254 13.01 0.68 3.52
N ASN A 255 12.51 -0.55 3.69
CA ASN A 255 11.57 -1.15 2.75
C ASN A 255 10.26 -0.36 2.65
N GLN A 256 9.71 0.10 3.79
CA GLN A 256 8.50 0.94 3.80
C GLN A 256 8.70 2.23 3.00
N GLN A 257 9.86 2.88 3.15
CA GLN A 257 10.21 4.08 2.38
C GLN A 257 10.37 3.80 0.87
N ARG A 258 10.93 2.64 0.51
CA ARG A 258 11.13 2.25 -0.90
C ARG A 258 9.84 1.92 -1.64
N ARG A 259 8.80 1.45 -0.95
CA ARG A 259 7.54 0.96 -1.57
C ARG A 259 6.92 1.99 -2.51
N ILE A 260 6.90 3.25 -2.10
CA ILE A 260 6.31 4.38 -2.84
C ILE A 260 6.90 4.54 -4.24
N LEU A 261 8.20 4.33 -4.37
CA LEU A 261 8.91 4.63 -5.60
C LEU A 261 8.75 3.52 -6.64
N GLU A 262 8.53 2.28 -6.18
CA GLU A 262 8.25 1.16 -7.09
C GLU A 262 6.93 1.36 -7.83
N TYR A 263 5.95 2.02 -7.19
CA TYR A 263 4.69 2.39 -7.84
C TYR A 263 4.84 3.46 -8.92
N HIS A 264 5.93 4.24 -8.96
CA HIS A 264 6.14 5.27 -9.99
C HIS A 264 7.03 4.79 -11.13
N SER A 265 7.79 3.71 -10.94
CA SER A 265 8.65 3.06 -11.94
C SER A 265 7.82 2.29 -12.98
N HIS A 266 6.99 2.98 -13.77
CA HIS A 266 6.15 2.39 -14.83
C HIS A 266 6.87 2.21 -16.19
N THR A 267 8.14 2.56 -16.28
CA THR A 267 8.88 2.59 -17.55
C THR A 267 9.72 1.33 -17.75
N HIS A 268 9.33 0.52 -18.76
CA HIS A 268 10.05 -0.61 -19.40
C HIS A 268 9.65 -2.06 -19.03
N ALA A 269 8.38 -2.42 -19.25
CA ALA A 269 7.82 -3.77 -19.01
C ALA A 269 8.62 -4.98 -19.58
N VAL A 270 9.25 -4.86 -20.76
CA VAL A 270 10.02 -5.98 -21.36
C VAL A 270 11.40 -6.16 -20.70
N GLN A 271 12.10 -5.07 -20.40
CA GLN A 271 13.36 -5.12 -19.67
C GLN A 271 13.13 -5.50 -18.19
N ASP A 272 11.96 -5.15 -17.65
CA ASP A 272 11.52 -5.55 -16.32
C ASP A 272 11.35 -7.06 -16.19
N HIS A 273 10.76 -7.75 -17.19
CA HIS A 273 10.52 -9.19 -17.11
C HIS A 273 11.83 -9.99 -16.99
N THR A 274 12.75 -9.85 -17.94
CA THR A 274 14.03 -10.57 -17.94
C THR A 274 14.83 -10.30 -16.66
N ARG A 275 14.77 -9.06 -16.16
CA ARG A 275 15.42 -8.67 -14.91
C ARG A 275 14.79 -9.38 -13.70
N LEU A 276 13.47 -9.37 -13.59
CA LEU A 276 12.76 -9.99 -12.46
C LEU A 276 12.95 -11.51 -12.45
N THR A 277 13.01 -12.15 -13.63
CA THR A 277 13.34 -13.57 -13.76
C THR A 277 14.74 -13.86 -13.21
N ARG A 278 15.75 -13.08 -13.59
CA ARG A 278 17.11 -13.21 -13.04
C ARG A 278 17.14 -13.01 -11.53
N GLN A 279 16.47 -11.98 -11.02
CA GLN A 279 16.38 -11.72 -9.58
C GLN A 279 15.78 -12.91 -8.82
N CYS A 280 14.70 -13.51 -9.33
CA CYS A 280 14.10 -14.69 -8.70
C CYS A 280 15.08 -15.88 -8.67
N GLN A 281 15.85 -16.08 -9.74
CA GLN A 281 16.88 -17.12 -9.80
C GLN A 281 18.03 -16.86 -8.80
N GLU A 282 18.49 -15.62 -8.69
CA GLU A 282 19.50 -15.20 -7.70
C GLU A 282 18.98 -15.40 -6.26
N HIS A 283 17.72 -15.08 -6.00
CA HIS A 283 17.07 -15.33 -4.71
C HIS A 283 17.02 -16.83 -4.36
N LEU A 284 16.68 -17.69 -5.32
CA LEU A 284 16.66 -19.14 -5.12
C LEU A 284 18.07 -19.69 -4.81
N ALA A 285 19.09 -19.23 -5.55
CA ALA A 285 20.48 -19.62 -5.31
C ALA A 285 20.98 -19.18 -3.92
N LEU A 286 20.60 -17.98 -3.47
CA LEU A 286 20.92 -17.50 -2.12
C LEU A 286 20.32 -18.38 -1.02
N LEU A 287 19.09 -18.86 -1.19
CA LEU A 287 18.48 -19.80 -0.25
C LEU A 287 19.27 -21.11 -0.20
N ASP A 288 19.68 -21.64 -1.35
CA ASP A 288 20.46 -22.87 -1.44
C ASP A 288 21.81 -22.75 -0.72
N LEU A 289 22.54 -21.63 -0.93
CA LEU A 289 23.80 -21.36 -0.23
C LEU A 289 23.62 -21.28 1.29
N LEU A 290 22.58 -20.58 1.74
CA LEU A 290 22.32 -20.42 3.17
C LEU A 290 21.89 -21.73 3.84
N GLU A 291 21.12 -22.57 3.15
CA GLU A 291 20.75 -23.91 3.61
C GLU A 291 21.95 -24.88 3.64
N ALA A 292 22.92 -24.69 2.74
CA ALA A 292 24.20 -25.40 2.75
C ALA A 292 25.20 -24.88 3.80
N GLY A 293 24.90 -23.75 4.46
CA GLY A 293 25.77 -23.14 5.46
C GLY A 293 26.87 -22.22 4.88
N GLU A 294 26.84 -21.94 3.57
CA GLU A 294 27.81 -21.13 2.84
C GLU A 294 27.55 -19.63 3.02
N ARG A 295 27.54 -19.16 4.27
CA ARG A 295 27.11 -17.80 4.65
C ARG A 295 28.00 -16.70 4.07
N MET A 296 29.31 -16.96 3.94
CA MET A 296 30.26 -16.00 3.36
C MET A 296 29.99 -15.77 1.88
N GLU A 297 29.74 -16.84 1.12
CA GLU A 297 29.41 -16.75 -0.30
C GLU A 297 28.04 -16.10 -0.50
N ALA A 298 27.05 -16.50 0.30
CA ALA A 298 25.72 -15.89 0.27
C ALA A 298 25.78 -14.38 0.56
N ALA A 299 26.58 -13.93 1.53
CA ALA A 299 26.76 -12.51 1.83
C ALA A 299 27.41 -11.76 0.64
N HIS A 300 28.40 -12.38 -0.01
CA HIS A 300 29.02 -11.81 -1.21
C HIS A 300 28.02 -11.67 -2.36
N GLN A 301 27.29 -12.75 -2.67
CA GLN A 301 26.30 -12.77 -3.73
C GLN A 301 25.15 -11.79 -3.45
N LEU A 302 24.67 -11.69 -2.21
CA LEU A 302 23.62 -10.73 -1.83
C LEU A 302 24.09 -9.28 -2.05
N ARG A 303 25.35 -8.98 -1.72
CA ARG A 303 25.91 -7.63 -1.94
C ARG A 303 25.97 -7.28 -3.44
N GLN A 304 26.35 -8.23 -4.29
CA GLN A 304 26.37 -8.05 -5.74
C GLN A 304 24.96 -7.86 -6.30
N HIS A 305 24.01 -8.70 -5.86
CA HIS A 305 22.59 -8.59 -6.20
C HIS A 305 22.06 -7.17 -5.91
N LEU A 306 22.30 -6.66 -4.70
CA LEU A 306 21.87 -5.31 -4.29
C LEU A 306 22.53 -4.20 -5.12
N ASP A 307 23.80 -4.35 -5.54
CA ASP A 307 24.49 -3.34 -6.35
C ASP A 307 23.98 -3.29 -7.79
N VAL A 308 23.67 -4.46 -8.38
CA VAL A 308 23.03 -4.54 -9.71
C VAL A 308 21.66 -3.86 -9.67
N VAL A 309 20.85 -4.17 -8.65
CA VAL A 309 19.54 -3.55 -8.48
C VAL A 309 19.68 -2.03 -8.24
N ARG A 310 20.67 -1.58 -7.48
CA ARG A 310 20.97 -0.16 -7.27
C ARG A 310 21.26 0.56 -8.59
N VAL A 311 22.23 0.09 -9.36
CA VAL A 311 22.64 0.67 -10.65
C VAL A 311 21.44 0.86 -11.58
N ILE A 312 20.61 -0.18 -11.70
CA ILE A 312 19.41 -0.15 -12.54
C ILE A 312 18.40 0.87 -12.02
N LYS A 313 18.13 0.87 -10.71
CA LYS A 313 17.09 1.73 -10.10
C LYS A 313 17.51 3.19 -9.94
N THR A 314 18.81 3.49 -9.97
CA THR A 314 19.33 4.87 -9.93
C THR A 314 19.80 5.37 -11.30
N HIS A 315 19.68 4.56 -12.37
CA HIS A 315 20.20 4.86 -13.72
C HIS A 315 21.68 5.30 -13.73
N GLU A 316 22.50 4.72 -12.86
CA GLU A 316 23.90 5.13 -12.69
C GLU A 316 24.84 4.04 -13.21
N GLU A 317 25.86 4.41 -13.99
CA GLU A 317 26.94 3.47 -14.33
C GLU A 317 27.69 3.01 -13.05
N PRO A 318 28.16 1.75 -12.98
CA PRO A 318 29.01 1.31 -11.88
C PRO A 318 30.23 2.24 -11.79
N PRO A 319 30.74 2.54 -10.58
CA PRO A 319 31.92 3.37 -10.45
C PRO A 319 33.02 2.77 -11.34
N THR A 320 33.45 3.52 -12.35
CA THR A 320 34.63 3.16 -13.11
C THR A 320 35.75 3.01 -12.09
N LEU A 321 36.35 1.82 -12.03
CA LEU A 321 37.66 1.66 -11.44
C LEU A 321 38.59 2.48 -12.32
N THR A 322 38.66 3.79 -12.10
CA THR A 322 39.78 4.58 -12.55
C THR A 322 40.97 3.98 -11.83
N THR A 323 41.73 3.18 -12.58
CA THR A 323 43.12 2.88 -12.26
C THR A 323 43.70 4.19 -11.74
N PRO A 324 44.24 4.25 -10.50
CA PRO A 324 44.73 5.51 -9.98
C PRO A 324 45.80 5.98 -10.96
N ALA A 325 45.51 7.06 -11.67
CA ALA A 325 46.54 7.80 -12.37
C ALA A 325 47.58 8.12 -11.30
N THR A 326 48.82 7.77 -11.57
CA THR A 326 50.00 7.97 -10.72
C THR A 326 50.09 9.45 -10.34
N ALA A 327 49.35 9.85 -9.31
CA ALA A 327 49.38 11.19 -8.77
C ALA A 327 50.55 11.21 -7.79
N ALA A 328 51.58 11.97 -8.14
CA ALA A 328 52.75 12.19 -7.31
C ALA A 328 52.32 12.57 -5.88
N THR A 329 52.87 11.87 -4.90
CA THR A 329 52.70 12.12 -3.47
C THR A 329 52.96 13.60 -3.17
N PRO A 330 51.97 14.39 -2.73
CA PRO A 330 52.26 15.70 -2.17
C PRO A 330 52.84 15.50 -0.77
N ALA A 331 53.99 16.12 -0.50
CA ALA A 331 54.63 16.10 0.80
C ALA A 331 53.68 16.68 1.86
N LEU A 332 53.45 15.92 2.93
CA LEU A 332 52.69 16.36 4.11
C LEU A 332 53.43 17.53 4.77
N PRO A 333 52.76 18.67 5.06
CA PRO A 333 53.34 19.71 5.90
C PRO A 333 53.47 19.19 7.34
N ALA A 334 54.63 19.42 7.96
CA ALA A 334 54.90 19.05 9.34
C ALA A 334 53.96 19.83 10.28
N GLY A 335 52.98 19.13 10.86
CA GLY A 335 52.14 19.66 11.94
C GLY A 335 52.89 19.69 13.28
N PRO A 336 52.49 20.57 14.23
CA PRO A 336 53.23 20.79 15.46
C PRO A 336 53.16 19.56 16.39
N ARG A 337 54.28 19.27 17.05
CA ARG A 337 54.39 18.24 18.09
C ARG A 337 53.48 18.62 19.26
N ILE A 338 52.47 17.79 19.53
CA ILE A 338 51.75 17.82 20.80
C ILE A 338 52.60 17.04 21.80
N GLU A 339 53.28 17.74 22.69
CA GLU A 339 53.89 17.14 23.88
C GLU A 339 52.78 16.73 24.84
N VAL A 340 52.60 15.42 25.01
CA VAL A 340 51.79 14.87 26.09
C VAL A 340 52.67 14.86 27.33
N HIS A 341 52.46 15.82 28.23
CA HIS A 341 52.94 15.68 29.60
C HIS A 341 52.02 14.70 30.33
N LEU A 342 52.65 13.67 30.91
CA LEU A 342 52.06 12.53 31.60
C LEU A 342 51.11 12.90 32.74
#